data_AF-A0A7C2C4W9-F1
#
_entry.id   AF-A0A7C2C4W9-F1
#
_cell.length_a   1.000
_cell.length_b   1.000
_cell.length_c   1.000
_cell.angle_alpha   90.00
_cell.angle_beta   90.00
_cell.angle_gamma   90.00
#
_symmetry.space_group_name_H-M   'P 1'
#
loop_
_entity.id
_entity.type
_entity.pdbx_description
1 polymer ?
#
loop_
_entity_poly.entity_id
_entity_poly.type
_entity_poly.pdbx_seq_one_letter_code
_entity_poly.pdbx_strand_id
1 'polypeptide(L)'
;MYATREALRQILRHPTASLATFFTALVSFSLLYFLGLLLWNLERVVQSLERELEVAAFLQRGADVEALLTEIQAWPEVREVRLQSKEEALAQLVLDYPYLAEAKDLVGNPLPDTLRLRLEAPGAVRAVAERLKRLPGVEGVEYGGELTERLVQVLSGSRLAMVLLVGLLLLNTFFSVMGSIRLSVESRKEALAIMLLVGATRRFIQAPFVLEGTLLTLSAGLLAVLAGGGLYLALSQALQALLPFLPVLGPRDLLQTGILVLWLAVLLGASGAYMASRAYLREG
;
A
#
# COMPACT_ATOMS: atom_id res chain seq x y z
N MET A 1 -15.13 30.25 -18.45
CA MET A 1 -16.46 30.46 -17.84
C MET A 1 -17.59 29.72 -18.56
N TYR A 2 -17.59 29.60 -19.89
CA TYR A 2 -18.61 28.83 -20.63
C TYR A 2 -18.60 27.33 -20.25
N ALA A 3 -17.45 26.67 -20.32
CA ALA A 3 -17.33 25.22 -20.11
C ALA A 3 -17.75 24.77 -18.69
N THR A 4 -17.48 25.56 -17.65
CA THR A 4 -17.89 25.23 -16.27
C THR A 4 -19.39 25.35 -16.06
N ARG A 5 -20.02 26.40 -16.61
CA ARG A 5 -21.49 26.57 -16.55
C ARG A 5 -22.19 25.47 -17.35
N GLU A 6 -21.64 25.10 -18.50
CA GLU A 6 -22.22 24.06 -19.33
C GLU A 6 -22.05 22.67 -18.70
N ALA A 7 -20.90 22.37 -18.08
CA ALA A 7 -20.69 21.15 -17.32
C ALA A 7 -21.69 20.99 -16.15
N LEU A 8 -21.92 22.05 -15.37
CA LEU A 8 -22.93 22.02 -14.31
C LEU A 8 -24.34 21.80 -14.84
N ARG A 9 -24.69 22.45 -15.97
CA ARG A 9 -25.97 22.21 -16.65
C ARG A 9 -26.09 20.79 -17.21
N GLN A 10 -24.99 20.18 -17.64
CA GLN A 10 -24.97 18.79 -18.12
C GLN A 10 -25.34 17.82 -17.00
N ILE A 11 -24.68 17.96 -15.85
CA ILE A 11 -24.95 17.13 -14.65
C ILE A 11 -26.41 17.24 -14.22
N LEU A 12 -26.96 18.46 -14.18
CA LEU A 12 -28.33 18.70 -13.72
C LEU A 12 -29.41 18.25 -14.73
N ARG A 13 -29.10 18.16 -16.03
CA ARG A 13 -30.05 17.73 -17.05
C ARG A 13 -30.12 16.21 -17.21
N HIS A 14 -29.06 15.48 -16.84
CA HIS A 14 -29.04 14.01 -16.84
C HIS A 14 -28.69 13.45 -15.45
N PRO A 15 -29.59 13.61 -14.48
CA PRO A 15 -29.30 13.27 -13.08
C PRO A 15 -29.08 11.77 -12.90
N THR A 16 -29.80 10.90 -13.62
CA THR A 16 -29.71 9.43 -13.41
C THR A 16 -28.34 8.87 -13.79
N ALA A 17 -27.83 9.20 -14.97
CA ALA A 17 -26.51 8.78 -15.43
C ALA A 17 -25.38 9.41 -14.59
N SER A 18 -25.49 10.71 -14.30
CA SER A 18 -24.50 11.43 -13.49
C SER A 18 -24.45 10.92 -12.06
N LEU A 19 -25.61 10.66 -11.44
CA LEU A 19 -25.70 10.08 -10.09
C LEU A 19 -25.16 8.65 -10.07
N ALA A 20 -25.51 7.81 -11.03
CA ALA A 20 -25.00 6.44 -11.10
C ALA A 20 -23.46 6.41 -11.18
N THR A 21 -22.88 7.25 -12.03
CA THR A 21 -21.42 7.40 -12.14
C THR A 21 -20.82 7.99 -10.88
N PHE A 22 -21.44 9.02 -10.28
CA PHE A 22 -20.99 9.59 -9.02
C PHE A 22 -20.94 8.55 -7.90
N PHE A 23 -22.01 7.78 -7.69
CA PHE A 23 -22.06 6.76 -6.65
C PHE A 23 -21.10 5.60 -6.93
N THR A 24 -20.97 5.18 -8.19
CA THR A 24 -20.01 4.13 -8.58
C THR A 24 -18.57 4.58 -8.36
N ALA A 25 -18.24 5.82 -8.71
CA ALA A 25 -16.95 6.44 -8.44
C ALA A 25 -16.73 6.66 -6.94
N LEU A 26 -17.77 7.00 -6.17
CA LEU A 26 -17.69 7.20 -4.72
C LEU A 26 -17.33 5.90 -4.01
N VAL A 27 -18.03 4.80 -4.31
CA VAL A 27 -17.69 3.45 -3.82
C VAL A 27 -16.30 3.07 -4.32
N SER A 28 -16.04 3.36 -5.60
CA SER A 28 -14.77 3.34 -6.31
C SER A 28 -13.58 3.76 -5.43
N PHE A 29 -13.57 5.06 -5.20
CA PHE A 29 -12.54 5.80 -4.49
C PHE A 29 -12.55 5.55 -2.99
N SER A 30 -13.70 5.25 -2.38
CA SER A 30 -13.76 4.87 -0.96
C SER A 30 -13.00 3.56 -0.73
N LEU A 31 -13.27 2.55 -1.57
CA LEU A 31 -12.54 1.28 -1.49
C LEU A 31 -11.05 1.46 -1.80
N LEU A 32 -10.70 2.26 -2.81
CA LEU A 32 -9.30 2.57 -3.11
C LEU A 32 -8.59 3.27 -1.94
N TYR A 33 -9.26 4.22 -1.28
CA TYR A 33 -8.72 4.92 -0.12
C TYR A 33 -8.46 3.96 1.04
N PHE A 34 -9.45 3.14 1.42
CA PHE A 34 -9.29 2.14 2.47
C PHE A 34 -8.24 1.08 2.15
N LEU A 35 -8.22 0.59 0.92
CA LEU A 35 -7.26 -0.40 0.46
C LEU A 35 -5.84 0.17 0.43
N GLY A 36 -5.68 1.44 0.04
CA GLY A 36 -4.40 2.14 0.11
C GLY A 36 -3.88 2.29 1.54
N LEU A 37 -4.75 2.67 2.48
CA LEU A 37 -4.41 2.71 3.90
C LEU A 37 -4.03 1.31 4.42
N LEU A 38 -4.79 0.28 4.06
CA LEU A 38 -4.52 -1.10 4.45
C LEU A 38 -3.17 -1.57 3.91
N LEU A 39 -2.84 -1.27 2.65
CA LEU A 39 -1.56 -1.61 2.04
C LEU A 39 -0.38 -0.96 2.77
N TRP A 40 -0.47 0.33 3.11
CA TRP A 40 0.58 1.00 3.88
C TRP A 40 0.71 0.48 5.31
N ASN A 41 -0.41 0.15 5.95
CA ASN A 41 -0.37 -0.45 7.27
C ASN A 41 0.25 -1.85 7.22
N LEU A 42 -0.15 -2.66 6.23
CA LEU A 42 0.38 -3.99 6.02
C LEU A 42 1.88 -3.98 5.74
N GLU A 43 2.36 -3.05 4.91
CA GLU A 43 3.79 -2.92 4.62
C GLU A 43 4.61 -2.63 5.87
N ARG A 44 4.10 -1.79 6.79
CA ARG A 44 4.76 -1.56 8.09
C ARG A 44 4.77 -2.81 8.97
N VAL A 45 3.65 -3.52 9.03
CA VAL A 45 3.56 -4.77 9.81
C VAL A 45 4.52 -5.82 9.26
N VAL A 46 4.54 -6.02 7.94
CA VAL A 46 5.45 -6.95 7.27
C VAL A 46 6.90 -6.54 7.49
N GLN A 47 7.27 -5.26 7.31
CA GLN A 47 8.64 -4.79 7.56
C GLN A 47 9.07 -4.97 9.02
N SER A 48 8.16 -4.80 9.98
CA SER A 48 8.46 -5.08 11.39
C SER A 48 8.69 -6.57 11.63
N LEU A 49 7.85 -7.43 11.06
CA LEU A 49 8.01 -8.89 11.18
C LEU A 49 9.27 -9.40 10.45
N GLU A 50 9.62 -8.83 9.30
CA GLU A 50 10.85 -9.16 8.57
C GLU A 50 12.11 -8.80 9.35
N ARG A 51 12.08 -7.71 10.16
CA ARG A 51 13.17 -7.39 11.09
C ARG A 51 13.29 -8.40 12.22
N GLU A 52 12.18 -9.02 12.62
CA GLU A 52 12.17 -10.11 13.61
C GLU A 52 12.56 -11.46 12.99
N LEU A 53 12.48 -11.62 11.67
CA LEU A 53 13.03 -12.77 10.93
C LEU A 53 14.56 -12.67 10.77
N GLU A 54 15.26 -12.31 11.85
CA GLU A 54 16.70 -12.51 11.97
C GLU A 54 16.96 -13.99 12.34
N VAL A 55 17.97 -14.60 11.70
CA VAL A 55 18.47 -15.92 12.11
C VAL A 55 19.63 -15.69 13.07
N ALA A 56 19.49 -16.18 14.29
CA ALA A 56 20.52 -16.14 15.32
C ALA A 56 21.25 -17.49 15.38
N ALA A 57 22.53 -17.51 15.02
CA ALA A 57 23.40 -18.66 15.21
C ALA A 57 24.27 -18.44 16.44
N PHE A 58 24.03 -19.23 17.49
CA PHE A 58 24.81 -19.24 18.71
C PHE A 58 26.11 -20.00 18.48
N LEU A 59 27.23 -19.41 18.85
CA LEU A 59 28.56 -19.98 18.61
C LEU A 59 29.07 -20.76 19.83
N GLN A 60 29.79 -21.84 19.55
CA GLN A 60 30.52 -22.59 20.57
C GLN A 60 31.70 -21.76 21.09
N ARG A 61 32.10 -21.99 22.35
CA ARG A 61 33.28 -21.34 22.95
C ARG A 61 34.55 -21.71 22.17
N GLY A 62 35.20 -20.71 21.58
CA GLY A 62 36.44 -20.89 20.80
C GLY A 62 36.21 -21.17 19.31
N ALA A 63 35.00 -20.95 18.79
CA ALA A 63 34.73 -20.99 17.36
C ALA A 63 35.52 -19.91 16.60
N ASP A 64 35.95 -20.24 15.38
CA ASP A 64 36.59 -19.28 14.48
C ASP A 64 35.54 -18.36 13.84
N VAL A 65 35.30 -17.23 14.50
CA VAL A 65 34.25 -16.27 14.12
C VAL A 65 34.53 -15.62 12.76
N GLU A 66 35.80 -15.38 12.42
CA GLU A 66 36.19 -14.73 11.14
C GLU A 66 35.96 -15.68 9.95
N ALA A 67 36.32 -16.96 10.12
CA ALA A 67 36.04 -17.97 9.10
C ALA A 67 34.53 -18.14 8.86
N LEU A 68 33.73 -18.21 9.94
CA LEU A 68 32.28 -18.32 9.85
C LEU A 68 31.64 -17.07 9.20
N LEU A 69 32.09 -15.87 9.57
CA LEU A 69 31.63 -14.62 8.94
C LEU A 69 31.88 -14.62 7.44
N THR A 70 33.09 -15.00 7.02
CA THR A 70 33.49 -15.02 5.61
C THR A 70 32.68 -16.05 4.82
N GLU A 71 32.46 -17.24 5.38
CA GLU A 71 31.68 -18.30 4.73
C GLU A 71 30.21 -17.90 4.57
N ILE A 72 29.60 -17.35 5.63
CA ILE A 72 28.17 -17.00 5.65
C ILE A 72 27.91 -15.77 4.76
N GLN A 73 28.81 -14.79 4.74
CA GLN A 73 28.68 -13.62 3.85
C GLN A 73 28.75 -13.98 2.36
N ALA A 74 29.34 -15.14 2.02
CA ALA A 74 29.38 -15.62 0.64
C ALA A 74 28.05 -16.24 0.17
N TRP A 75 27.06 -16.41 1.05
CA TRP A 75 25.78 -17.03 0.68
C TRP A 75 24.87 -16.02 -0.02
N PRO A 76 24.32 -16.36 -1.21
CA PRO A 76 23.46 -15.44 -1.97
C PRO A 76 22.15 -15.10 -1.27
N GLU A 77 21.72 -15.91 -0.30
CA GLU A 77 20.52 -15.68 0.48
C GLU A 77 20.72 -14.68 1.63
N VAL A 78 21.97 -14.36 1.96
CA VAL A 78 22.35 -13.55 3.12
C VAL A 78 22.61 -12.11 2.69
N ARG A 79 21.82 -11.19 3.22
CA ARG A 79 21.92 -9.75 2.96
C ARG A 79 22.95 -9.08 3.88
N GLU A 80 22.95 -9.47 5.14
CA GLU A 80 23.81 -8.88 6.18
C GLU A 80 24.11 -9.93 7.25
N VAL A 81 25.37 -9.97 7.71
CA VAL A 81 25.79 -10.78 8.87
C VAL A 81 26.46 -9.86 9.87
N ARG A 82 25.99 -9.89 11.11
CA ARG A 82 26.57 -9.13 12.20
C ARG A 82 26.93 -10.05 13.36
N LEU A 83 28.15 -9.91 13.88
CA LEU A 83 28.52 -10.48 15.17
C LEU A 83 27.92 -9.63 16.28
N GLN A 84 27.15 -10.28 17.15
CA GLN A 84 26.74 -9.75 18.45
C GLN A 84 27.56 -10.47 19.51
N SER A 85 28.45 -9.74 20.18
CA SER A 85 29.22 -10.30 21.30
C SER A 85 28.30 -10.65 22.46
N LYS A 86 28.74 -11.58 23.30
CA LYS A 86 28.03 -11.92 24.54
C LYS A 86 27.79 -10.69 25.42
N GLU A 87 28.68 -9.71 25.45
CA GLU A 87 28.50 -8.45 26.19
C GLU A 87 27.40 -7.58 25.59
N GLU A 88 27.35 -7.46 24.25
CA GLU A 88 26.29 -6.73 23.54
C GLU A 88 24.93 -7.42 23.73
N ALA A 89 24.88 -8.74 23.62
CA ALA A 89 23.67 -9.52 23.83
C ALA A 89 23.10 -9.33 25.25
N LEU A 90 23.97 -9.30 26.25
CA LEU A 90 23.58 -9.06 27.64
C LEU A 90 23.09 -7.63 27.87
N ALA A 91 23.74 -6.63 27.27
CA ALA A 91 23.32 -5.24 27.36
C ALA A 91 21.93 -5.03 26.74
N GLN A 92 21.67 -5.64 25.58
CA GLN A 92 20.36 -5.63 24.92
C GLN A 92 19.28 -6.28 25.80
N LEU A 93 19.57 -7.46 26.36
CA LEU A 93 18.61 -8.20 27.19
C LEU A 93 18.19 -7.43 28.45
N VAL A 94 19.13 -6.70 29.08
CA VAL A 94 18.83 -5.87 30.25
C VAL A 94 17.99 -4.63 29.87
N LEU A 95 18.15 -4.09 28.66
CA LEU A 95 17.28 -3.00 28.17
C LEU A 95 15.84 -3.48 27.95
N ASP A 96 15.68 -4.66 27.36
CA ASP A 96 14.37 -5.24 27.07
C ASP A 96 13.67 -5.73 28.36
N TYR A 97 14.44 -6.21 29.33
CA TYR A 97 13.97 -6.74 30.61
C TYR A 97 14.75 -6.15 31.79
N PRO A 98 14.38 -4.94 32.26
CA PRO A 98 15.12 -4.23 33.30
C PRO A 98 15.28 -5.00 34.62
N TYR A 99 14.36 -5.92 34.92
CA TYR A 99 14.41 -6.76 36.12
C TYR A 99 15.52 -7.83 36.10
N LEU A 100 16.11 -8.13 34.93
CA LEU A 100 17.23 -9.06 34.81
C LEU A 100 18.58 -8.43 35.16
N ALA A 101 18.63 -7.11 35.37
CA ALA A 101 19.86 -6.40 35.74
C ALA A 101 20.47 -6.94 37.04
N GLU A 102 19.65 -7.26 38.04
CA GLU A 102 20.11 -7.76 39.34
C GLU A 102 20.62 -9.21 39.27
N ALA A 103 20.06 -10.03 38.36
CA ALA A 103 20.46 -11.43 38.18
C ALA A 103 21.85 -11.56 37.51
N LYS A 104 22.23 -10.58 36.67
CA LYS A 104 23.52 -10.54 35.97
C LYS A 104 24.71 -10.53 36.93
N ASP A 105 24.64 -9.74 38.00
CA ASP A 105 25.77 -9.53 38.91
C ASP A 105 26.02 -10.75 39.82
N LEU A 106 25.07 -11.68 39.91
CA LEU A 106 25.13 -12.87 40.77
C LEU A 106 25.73 -14.11 40.07
N VAL A 107 25.53 -14.28 38.75
CA VAL A 107 25.84 -15.55 38.04
C VAL A 107 26.87 -15.36 36.92
N GLY A 108 27.21 -14.13 36.54
CA GLY A 108 28.04 -13.83 35.37
C GLY A 108 27.25 -13.95 34.06
N ASN A 109 27.90 -13.71 32.91
CA ASN A 109 27.22 -13.72 31.61
C ASN A 109 27.09 -15.14 31.03
N PRO A 110 25.88 -15.72 30.96
CA PRO A 110 25.69 -17.07 30.42
C PRO A 110 25.58 -17.08 28.88
N LEU A 111 25.49 -15.90 28.23
CA LEU A 111 25.20 -15.81 26.80
C LEU A 111 26.43 -16.15 25.94
N PRO A 112 26.26 -16.92 24.86
CA PRO A 112 27.31 -17.13 23.87
C PRO A 112 27.40 -15.96 22.87
N ASP A 113 28.51 -15.87 22.16
CA ASP A 113 28.60 -14.99 21.00
C ASP A 113 27.63 -15.46 19.91
N THR A 114 26.93 -14.52 19.27
CA THR A 114 25.83 -14.83 18.35
C THR A 114 26.06 -14.15 17.02
N LEU A 115 25.98 -14.90 15.92
CA LEU A 115 25.90 -14.34 14.58
C LEU A 115 24.43 -14.08 14.25
N ARG A 116 24.08 -12.83 13.98
CA ARG A 116 22.77 -12.44 13.49
C ARG A 116 22.80 -12.24 11.99
N LEU A 117 21.97 -12.98 11.28
CA LEU A 117 21.85 -12.93 9.84
C LEU A 117 20.52 -12.29 9.44
N ARG A 118 20.59 -11.35 8.50
CA ARG A 118 19.42 -10.88 7.73
C ARG A 118 19.46 -11.49 6.35
N LEU A 119 18.32 -12.00 5.91
CA LEU A 119 18.20 -12.67 4.64
C LEU A 119 17.56 -11.75 3.60
N GLU A 120 17.83 -12.03 2.33
CA GLU A 120 17.23 -11.31 1.20
C GLU A 120 15.73 -11.61 1.05
N ALA A 121 15.32 -12.83 1.42
CA ALA A 121 13.94 -13.28 1.27
C ALA A 121 13.46 -14.03 2.52
N PRO A 122 12.22 -13.77 2.99
CA PRO A 122 11.62 -14.49 4.12
C PRO A 122 11.57 -16.01 3.93
N GLY A 123 11.41 -16.48 2.68
CA GLY A 123 11.36 -17.91 2.35
C GLY A 123 12.71 -18.65 2.44
N ALA A 124 13.83 -17.94 2.62
CA ALA A 124 15.15 -18.56 2.75
C ALA A 124 15.50 -18.94 4.19
N VAL A 125 14.74 -18.44 5.18
CA VAL A 125 15.01 -18.58 6.63
C VAL A 125 15.24 -20.03 7.03
N ARG A 126 14.33 -20.93 6.62
CA ARG A 126 14.43 -22.34 6.98
C ARG A 126 15.65 -23.03 6.38
N ALA A 127 15.93 -22.77 5.10
CA ALA A 127 17.06 -23.38 4.40
C ALA A 127 18.40 -22.91 4.98
N VAL A 128 18.51 -21.61 5.25
CA VAL A 128 19.70 -20.99 5.86
C VAL A 128 19.88 -21.48 7.30
N ALA A 129 18.82 -21.57 8.09
CA ALA A 129 18.90 -22.08 9.46
C ALA A 129 19.37 -23.54 9.51
N GLU A 130 18.86 -24.41 8.63
CA GLU A 130 19.30 -25.80 8.54
C GLU A 130 20.74 -25.94 8.03
N ARG A 131 21.20 -25.01 7.18
CA ARG A 131 22.59 -24.96 6.72
C ARG A 131 23.53 -24.51 7.85
N LEU A 132 23.14 -23.49 8.63
CA LEU A 132 23.89 -23.00 9.78
C LEU A 132 24.07 -24.07 10.86
N LYS A 133 23.03 -24.87 11.14
CA LYS A 133 23.11 -25.98 12.12
C LYS A 133 24.16 -27.03 11.78
N ARG A 134 24.58 -27.12 10.51
CA ARG A 134 25.58 -28.09 10.04
C ARG A 134 27.00 -27.53 10.03
N LEU A 135 27.17 -26.23 10.27
CA LEU A 135 28.50 -25.62 10.30
C LEU A 135 29.25 -25.97 11.59
N PRO A 136 30.55 -26.29 11.50
CA PRO A 136 31.37 -26.49 12.69
C PRO A 136 31.50 -25.17 13.46
N GLY A 137 31.38 -25.23 14.78
CA GLY A 137 31.46 -24.04 15.65
C GLY A 137 30.11 -23.36 15.94
N VAL A 138 29.01 -23.83 15.33
CA VAL A 138 27.65 -23.42 15.69
C VAL A 138 27.09 -24.39 16.74
N GLU A 139 26.61 -23.85 17.86
CA GLU A 139 26.01 -24.61 18.98
C GLU A 139 24.50 -24.77 18.80
N GLY A 140 23.84 -23.71 18.34
CA GLY A 140 22.40 -23.69 18.13
C GLY A 140 22.01 -22.61 17.13
N VAL A 141 20.85 -22.80 16.49
CA VAL A 141 20.29 -21.82 15.55
C VAL A 141 18.84 -21.58 15.92
N GLU A 142 18.53 -20.33 16.19
CA GLU A 142 17.18 -19.84 16.46
C GLU A 142 16.75 -18.90 15.34
N TYR A 143 15.50 -19.03 14.90
CA TYR A 143 14.89 -18.15 13.91
C TYR A 143 13.44 -17.93 14.33
N GLY A 144 12.83 -16.83 13.87
CA GLY A 144 11.49 -16.35 14.25
C GLY A 144 10.30 -17.31 14.02
N GLY A 145 10.54 -18.60 13.79
CA GLY A 145 9.56 -19.67 13.79
C GLY A 145 8.81 -19.82 12.48
N GLU A 146 8.32 -21.03 12.24
CA GLU A 146 7.50 -21.36 11.06
C GLU A 146 6.20 -20.54 10.98
N LEU A 147 5.68 -20.08 12.14
CA LEU A 147 4.48 -19.26 12.20
C LEU A 147 4.68 -17.87 11.57
N THR A 148 5.78 -17.20 11.89
CA THR A 148 6.10 -15.86 11.38
C THR A 148 6.39 -15.90 9.88
N GLU A 149 7.11 -16.93 9.42
CA GLU A 149 7.34 -17.15 7.99
C GLU A 149 6.01 -17.33 7.23
N ARG A 150 5.12 -18.21 7.73
CA ARG A 150 3.79 -18.41 7.12
C ARG A 150 2.95 -17.14 7.12
N LEU A 151 3.00 -16.35 8.19
CA LEU A 151 2.32 -15.06 8.26
C LEU A 151 2.86 -14.10 7.19
N VAL A 152 4.17 -13.91 7.10
CA VAL A 152 4.79 -13.04 6.09
C VAL A 152 4.45 -13.49 4.67
N GLN A 153 4.44 -14.80 4.39
CA GLN A 153 4.04 -15.33 3.09
C GLN A 153 2.56 -15.04 2.77
N VAL A 154 1.65 -15.23 3.72
CA VAL A 154 0.21 -14.93 3.54
C VAL A 154 -0.01 -13.44 3.33
N LEU A 155 0.61 -12.60 4.15
CA LEU A 155 0.52 -11.13 4.05
C LEU A 155 1.09 -10.64 2.71
N SER A 156 2.25 -11.16 2.29
CA SER A 156 2.85 -10.85 0.98
C SER A 156 1.99 -11.33 -0.18
N GLY A 157 1.41 -12.54 -0.09
CA GLY A 157 0.46 -13.05 -1.09
C GLY A 157 -0.79 -12.19 -1.22
N SER A 158 -1.31 -11.67 -0.09
CA SER A 158 -2.46 -10.78 -0.08
C SER A 158 -2.20 -9.45 -0.80
N ARG A 159 -0.94 -8.98 -0.82
CA ARG A 159 -0.54 -7.75 -1.54
C ARG A 159 -0.85 -7.82 -3.03
N LEU A 160 -0.60 -8.97 -3.67
CA LEU A 160 -0.91 -9.15 -5.08
C LEU A 160 -2.41 -9.05 -5.34
N ALA A 161 -3.23 -9.71 -4.51
CA ALA A 161 -4.68 -9.66 -4.61
C ALA A 161 -5.21 -8.22 -4.44
N MET A 162 -4.66 -7.46 -3.50
CA MET A 162 -5.01 -6.05 -3.29
C MET A 162 -4.63 -5.18 -4.48
N VAL A 163 -3.44 -5.35 -5.06
CA VAL A 163 -3.01 -4.59 -6.26
C VAL A 163 -3.90 -4.92 -7.46
N LEU A 164 -4.29 -6.17 -7.65
CA LEU A 164 -5.24 -6.58 -8.70
C LEU A 164 -6.61 -5.92 -8.49
N LEU A 165 -7.09 -5.89 -7.24
CA LEU A 165 -8.35 -5.25 -6.89
C LEU A 165 -8.30 -3.74 -7.16
N VAL A 166 -7.20 -3.05 -6.80
CA VAL A 166 -6.98 -1.65 -7.17
C VAL A 166 -7.12 -1.45 -8.68
N GLY A 167 -6.43 -2.27 -9.48
CA GLY A 167 -6.51 -2.20 -10.94
C GLY A 167 -7.95 -2.35 -11.46
N LEU A 168 -8.71 -3.30 -10.91
CA LEU A 168 -10.10 -3.52 -11.28
C LEU A 168 -10.99 -2.32 -10.94
N LEU A 169 -10.81 -1.70 -9.77
CA LEU A 169 -11.58 -0.52 -9.34
C LEU A 169 -11.28 0.71 -10.23
N LEU A 170 -10.03 0.89 -10.64
CA LEU A 170 -9.65 1.95 -11.58
C LEU A 170 -10.30 1.74 -12.95
N LEU A 171 -10.26 0.51 -13.48
CA LEU A 171 -10.93 0.15 -14.74
C LEU A 171 -12.45 0.33 -14.65
N ASN A 172 -13.07 -0.13 -13.56
CA ASN A 172 -14.49 0.05 -13.32
C ASN A 172 -14.89 1.53 -13.34
N THR A 173 -14.14 2.37 -12.62
CA THR A 173 -14.39 3.82 -12.58
C THR A 173 -14.21 4.44 -13.97
N PHE A 174 -13.15 4.07 -14.69
CA PHE A 174 -12.90 4.53 -16.06
C PHE A 174 -14.07 4.19 -17.00
N PHE A 175 -14.54 2.94 -17.01
CA PHE A 175 -15.68 2.52 -17.83
C PHE A 175 -16.99 3.19 -17.42
N SER A 176 -17.22 3.39 -16.12
CA SER A 176 -18.40 4.09 -15.62
C SER A 176 -18.46 5.54 -16.11
N VAL A 177 -17.33 6.27 -16.05
CA VAL A 177 -17.22 7.63 -16.60
C VAL A 177 -17.43 7.62 -18.12
N MET A 178 -16.79 6.69 -18.82
CA MET A 178 -16.91 6.59 -20.27
C MET A 178 -18.37 6.35 -20.71
N GLY A 179 -19.08 5.47 -20.02
CA GLY A 179 -20.49 5.18 -20.28
C GLY A 179 -21.39 6.40 -20.02
N SER A 180 -21.17 7.11 -18.91
CA SER A 180 -21.92 8.32 -18.56
C SER A 180 -21.77 9.42 -19.62
N ILE A 181 -20.53 9.71 -20.01
CA ILE A 181 -20.24 10.76 -20.97
C ILE A 181 -20.76 10.40 -22.36
N ARG A 182 -20.72 9.12 -22.77
CA ARG A 182 -21.35 8.67 -24.02
C ARG A 182 -22.84 8.98 -24.05
N LEU A 183 -23.56 8.72 -22.95
CA LEU A 183 -24.99 9.06 -22.85
C LEU A 183 -25.22 10.58 -22.89
N SER A 184 -24.37 11.37 -22.20
CA SER A 184 -24.41 12.84 -22.21
C SER A 184 -24.14 13.43 -23.60
N VAL A 185 -23.27 12.81 -24.38
CA VAL A 185 -22.97 13.20 -25.77
C VAL A 185 -24.13 12.85 -26.71
N GLU A 186 -24.66 11.62 -26.65
CA GLU A 186 -25.73 11.16 -27.53
C GLU A 186 -27.00 11.99 -27.37
N SER A 187 -27.35 12.39 -26.14
CA SER A 187 -28.51 13.24 -25.89
C SER A 187 -28.39 14.65 -26.48
N ARG A 188 -27.19 15.06 -26.90
CA ARG A 188 -26.88 16.41 -27.41
C ARG A 188 -26.36 16.41 -28.84
N LYS A 189 -26.43 15.27 -29.54
CA LYS A 189 -25.86 15.10 -30.88
C LYS A 189 -26.25 16.17 -31.88
N GLU A 190 -27.51 16.60 -31.88
CA GLU A 190 -28.03 17.62 -32.80
C GLU A 190 -27.37 18.99 -32.56
N ALA A 191 -27.25 19.40 -31.30
CA ALA A 191 -26.59 20.65 -30.94
C ALA A 191 -25.09 20.60 -31.27
N LEU A 192 -24.44 19.47 -31.03
CA LEU A 192 -23.03 19.26 -31.37
C LEU A 192 -22.79 19.33 -32.89
N ALA A 193 -23.71 18.76 -33.68
CA ALA A 193 -23.66 18.83 -35.15
C ALA A 193 -23.78 20.27 -35.65
N ILE A 194 -24.69 21.08 -35.10
CA ILE A 194 -24.81 22.50 -35.43
C ILE A 194 -23.52 23.26 -35.09
N MET A 195 -22.91 23.00 -33.93
CA MET A 195 -21.65 23.64 -33.55
C MET A 195 -20.50 23.31 -34.51
N LEU A 196 -20.44 22.07 -35.01
CA LEU A 196 -19.45 21.67 -36.01
C LEU A 196 -19.68 22.39 -37.35
N LEU A 197 -20.93 22.57 -37.78
CA LEU A 197 -21.28 23.28 -39.02
C LEU A 197 -20.90 24.76 -38.99
N VAL A 198 -20.93 25.40 -37.81
CA VAL A 198 -20.53 26.80 -37.61
C VAL A 198 -18.99 26.94 -37.43
N GLY A 199 -18.24 25.84 -37.51
CA GLY A 199 -16.77 25.85 -37.48
C GLY A 199 -16.15 25.76 -36.08
N ALA A 200 -16.90 25.32 -35.07
CA ALA A 200 -16.35 25.14 -33.73
C ALA A 200 -15.25 24.05 -33.71
N THR A 201 -14.15 24.32 -33.01
CA THR A 201 -13.06 23.34 -32.90
C THR A 201 -13.46 22.15 -32.04
N ARG A 202 -13.00 20.94 -32.40
CA ARG A 202 -13.29 19.70 -31.65
C ARG A 202 -12.92 19.80 -30.15
N ARG A 203 -11.84 20.51 -29.82
CA ARG A 203 -11.41 20.75 -28.42
C ARG A 203 -12.40 21.65 -27.66
N PHE A 204 -12.97 22.65 -28.32
CA PHE A 204 -13.99 23.52 -27.72
C PHE A 204 -15.26 22.74 -27.36
N ILE A 205 -15.64 21.79 -28.22
CA ILE A 205 -16.79 20.91 -28.01
C ILE A 205 -16.51 19.87 -26.91
N GLN A 206 -15.28 19.35 -26.81
CA GLN A 206 -14.90 18.33 -25.82
C GLN A 206 -14.70 18.90 -24.40
N ALA A 207 -14.23 20.14 -24.28
CA ALA A 207 -13.93 20.78 -23.00
C ALA A 207 -15.03 20.66 -21.92
N PRO A 208 -16.32 20.93 -22.20
CA PRO A 208 -17.38 20.79 -21.19
C PRO A 208 -17.54 19.34 -20.70
N PHE A 209 -17.43 18.34 -21.57
CA PHE A 209 -17.54 16.93 -21.18
C PHE A 209 -16.36 16.46 -20.32
N VAL A 210 -15.15 16.92 -20.65
CA VAL A 210 -13.96 16.62 -19.83
C VAL A 210 -14.10 17.24 -18.44
N LEU A 211 -14.62 18.46 -18.35
CA LEU A 211 -14.93 19.12 -17.09
C LEU A 211 -16.05 18.40 -16.32
N GLU A 212 -17.11 17.96 -16.98
CA GLU A 212 -18.20 17.18 -16.38
C GLU A 212 -17.66 15.91 -15.71
N GLY A 213 -16.90 15.08 -16.46
CA GLY A 213 -16.31 13.85 -15.92
C GLY A 213 -15.32 14.12 -14.77
N THR A 214 -14.51 15.17 -14.89
CA THR A 214 -13.57 15.57 -13.83
C THR A 214 -14.30 16.04 -12.57
N LEU A 215 -15.36 16.83 -12.69
CA LEU A 215 -16.12 17.32 -11.55
C LEU A 215 -16.87 16.20 -10.83
N LEU A 216 -17.45 15.26 -11.57
CA LEU A 216 -18.14 14.09 -11.01
C LEU A 216 -17.19 13.20 -10.22
N THR A 217 -16.04 12.86 -10.80
CA THR A 217 -15.02 12.02 -10.15
C THR A 217 -14.32 12.74 -9.01
N LEU A 218 -13.99 14.03 -9.16
CA LEU A 218 -13.36 14.82 -8.10
C LEU A 218 -14.27 14.98 -6.89
N SER A 219 -15.56 15.26 -7.09
CA SER A 219 -16.52 15.37 -5.99
C SER A 219 -16.72 14.03 -5.27
N ALA A 220 -16.79 12.93 -6.02
CA ALA A 220 -16.83 11.58 -5.46
C ALA A 220 -15.55 11.24 -4.67
N GLY A 221 -14.38 11.55 -5.22
CA GLY A 221 -13.08 11.35 -4.58
C GLY A 221 -12.91 12.19 -3.32
N LEU A 222 -13.34 13.45 -3.34
CA LEU A 222 -13.29 14.32 -2.17
C LEU A 222 -14.18 13.78 -1.04
N LEU A 223 -15.41 13.37 -1.37
CA LEU A 223 -16.30 12.77 -0.39
C LEU A 223 -15.75 11.44 0.15
N ALA A 224 -15.17 10.61 -0.71
CA ALA A 224 -14.51 9.36 -0.31
C ALA A 224 -13.35 9.58 0.67
N VAL A 225 -12.50 10.58 0.42
CA VAL A 225 -11.36 10.90 1.30
C VAL A 225 -11.84 11.49 2.62
N LEU A 226 -12.82 12.39 2.61
CA LEU A 226 -13.35 12.99 3.85
C LEU A 226 -14.07 11.95 4.72
N ALA A 227 -14.99 11.18 4.12
CA ALA A 227 -15.74 10.15 4.83
C ALA A 227 -14.82 8.99 5.27
N GLY A 228 -13.95 8.53 4.37
CA GLY A 228 -13.00 7.46 4.64
C GLY A 228 -11.96 7.85 5.69
N GLY A 229 -11.43 9.07 5.62
CA GLY A 229 -10.51 9.62 6.62
C GLY A 229 -11.15 9.75 7.99
N GLY A 230 -12.37 10.30 8.06
CA GLY A 230 -13.14 10.41 9.29
C GLY A 230 -13.44 9.04 9.91
N LEU A 231 -13.86 8.07 9.09
CA LEU A 231 -14.14 6.71 9.53
C LEU A 231 -12.87 6.00 10.01
N TYR A 232 -11.74 6.14 9.31
CA TYR A 232 -10.46 5.58 9.74
C TYR A 232 -10.02 6.14 11.09
N LEU A 233 -10.12 7.46 11.29
CA LEU A 233 -9.77 8.09 12.56
C LEU A 233 -10.63 7.55 13.71
N ALA A 234 -11.95 7.45 13.51
CA ALA A 234 -12.85 6.87 14.51
C ALA A 234 -12.50 5.41 14.85
N LEU A 235 -12.22 4.58 13.84
CA LEU A 235 -11.79 3.19 14.03
C LEU A 235 -10.44 3.12 14.76
N SER A 236 -9.49 3.98 14.39
CA SER A 236 -8.15 3.97 14.96
C SER A 236 -8.15 4.32 16.46
N GLN A 237 -9.01 5.25 16.88
CA GLN A 237 -9.17 5.60 18.30
C GLN A 237 -9.77 4.43 19.09
N ALA A 238 -10.78 3.76 18.53
CA ALA A 238 -11.37 2.57 19.14
C ALA A 238 -10.36 1.40 19.23
N LEU A 239 -9.55 1.20 18.19
CA LEU A 239 -8.50 0.18 18.15
C LEU A 239 -7.38 0.45 19.15
N GLN A 240 -6.90 1.70 19.27
CA GLN A 240 -5.87 2.05 20.25
C GLN A 240 -6.33 1.86 21.69
N ALA A 241 -7.62 2.07 21.98
CA ALA A 241 -8.19 1.83 23.30
C ALA A 241 -8.18 0.33 23.68
N LEU A 242 -8.27 -0.57 22.70
CA LEU A 242 -8.30 -2.02 22.90
C LEU A 242 -6.91 -2.66 22.78
N LEU A 243 -6.10 -2.20 21.84
CA LEU A 243 -4.82 -2.79 21.44
C LEU A 243 -3.77 -1.66 21.23
N PRO A 244 -3.19 -1.11 22.31
CA PRO A 244 -2.29 0.04 22.25
C PRO A 244 -0.97 -0.24 21.51
N PHE A 245 -0.65 -1.52 21.28
CA PHE A 245 0.54 -1.96 20.56
C PHE A 245 0.37 -1.96 19.02
N LEU A 246 -0.85 -1.76 18.49
CA LEU A 246 -1.05 -1.74 17.05
C LEU A 246 -0.58 -0.41 16.43
N PRO A 247 0.29 -0.45 15.40
CA PRO A 247 0.76 0.75 14.73
C PRO A 247 -0.40 1.41 13.96
N VAL A 248 -0.74 2.63 14.35
CA VAL A 248 -1.74 3.45 13.65
C VAL A 248 -1.05 4.37 12.64
N LEU A 249 -1.68 4.57 11.48
CA LEU A 249 -1.18 5.49 10.47
C LEU A 249 -1.28 6.94 10.96
N GLY A 250 -0.23 7.72 10.71
CA GLY A 250 -0.20 9.12 11.09
C GLY A 250 -1.01 10.01 10.15
N PRO A 251 -1.29 11.28 10.53
CA PRO A 251 -2.02 12.22 9.69
C PRO A 251 -1.35 12.46 8.33
N ARG A 252 -0.02 12.35 8.26
CA ARG A 252 0.74 12.43 7.01
C ARG A 252 0.38 11.31 6.04
N ASP A 253 0.20 10.09 6.55
CA ASP A 253 -0.15 8.93 5.73
C ASP A 253 -1.54 9.10 5.14
N LEU A 254 -2.53 9.51 5.96
CA LEU A 254 -3.89 9.79 5.49
C LEU A 254 -3.90 10.87 4.40
N LEU A 255 -3.15 11.95 4.59
CA LEU A 255 -3.04 13.02 3.59
C LEU A 255 -2.39 12.52 2.30
N GLN A 256 -1.33 11.71 2.38
CA GLN A 256 -0.70 11.14 1.20
C GLN A 256 -1.64 10.21 0.42
N THR A 257 -2.40 9.33 1.09
CA THR A 257 -3.38 8.47 0.40
C THR A 257 -4.47 9.33 -0.22
N GLY A 258 -4.95 10.34 0.51
CA GLY A 258 -6.01 11.24 0.07
C GLY A 258 -5.60 12.00 -1.19
N ILE A 259 -4.41 12.59 -1.21
CA ILE A 259 -3.86 13.28 -2.38
C ILE A 259 -3.75 12.33 -3.57
N LEU A 260 -3.26 11.10 -3.36
CA LEU A 260 -3.13 10.10 -4.42
C LEU A 260 -4.51 9.74 -5.02
N VAL A 261 -5.51 9.51 -4.17
CA VAL A 261 -6.89 9.21 -4.61
C VAL A 261 -7.50 10.39 -5.38
N LEU A 262 -7.31 11.62 -4.91
CA LEU A 262 -7.79 12.82 -5.62
C LEU A 262 -7.09 13.00 -6.98
N TRP A 263 -5.79 12.72 -7.05
CA TRP A 263 -5.04 12.71 -8.29
C TRP A 263 -5.58 11.69 -9.28
N LEU A 264 -5.84 10.46 -8.81
CA LEU A 264 -6.44 9.40 -9.62
C LEU A 264 -7.86 9.77 -10.05
N ALA A 265 -8.64 10.43 -9.19
CA ALA A 265 -9.98 10.88 -9.53
C ALA A 265 -9.97 11.86 -10.71
N VAL A 266 -9.12 12.89 -10.64
CA VAL A 266 -8.95 13.85 -11.75
C VAL A 266 -8.48 13.15 -13.02
N LEU A 267 -7.49 12.27 -12.90
CA LEU A 267 -6.91 11.57 -14.04
C LEU A 267 -7.93 10.66 -14.74
N LEU A 268 -8.69 9.87 -13.98
CA LEU A 268 -9.73 8.98 -14.52
C LEU A 268 -10.92 9.76 -15.09
N GLY A 269 -11.36 10.82 -14.40
CA GLY A 269 -12.43 11.68 -14.88
C GLY A 269 -12.07 12.36 -16.21
N ALA A 270 -10.88 12.95 -16.27
CA ALA A 270 -10.42 13.64 -17.47
C ALA A 270 -10.17 12.67 -18.63
N SER A 271 -9.46 11.56 -18.38
CA SER A 271 -9.14 10.57 -19.42
C SER A 271 -10.37 9.83 -19.95
N GLY A 272 -11.26 9.37 -19.07
CA GLY A 272 -12.50 8.69 -19.45
C GLY A 272 -13.41 9.59 -20.28
N ALA A 273 -13.59 10.84 -19.86
CA ALA A 273 -14.40 11.81 -20.58
C ALA A 273 -13.78 12.24 -21.92
N TYR A 274 -12.46 12.42 -21.96
CA TYR A 274 -11.74 12.73 -23.20
C TYR A 274 -11.85 11.60 -24.22
N MET A 275 -11.67 10.34 -23.79
CA MET A 275 -11.79 9.19 -24.69
C MET A 275 -13.22 8.99 -25.19
N ALA A 276 -14.22 9.13 -24.33
CA ALA A 276 -15.64 9.04 -24.69
C ALA A 276 -16.02 10.10 -25.75
N SER A 277 -15.68 11.37 -25.50
CA SER A 277 -16.01 12.48 -26.39
C SER A 277 -15.24 12.43 -27.73
N ARG A 278 -14.00 11.93 -27.74
CA ARG A 278 -13.22 11.74 -28.97
C ARG A 278 -13.75 10.62 -29.85
N ALA A 279 -14.19 9.50 -29.25
CA ALA A 279 -14.72 8.36 -30.00
C ALA A 279 -15.94 8.78 -30.83
N TYR A 280 -16.89 9.50 -30.23
CA TYR A 280 -18.10 9.95 -30.90
C TYR A 280 -17.84 10.90 -32.07
N LEU A 281 -16.94 11.88 -31.87
CA LEU A 281 -16.60 12.86 -32.90
C LEU A 281 -15.84 12.25 -34.10
N ARG A 282 -15.35 11.01 -34.02
CA ARG A 282 -14.71 10.32 -35.16
C ARG A 282 -15.70 9.53 -36.01
N GLU A 283 -16.87 9.20 -35.47
CA GLU A 283 -17.89 8.37 -36.12
C GLU A 283 -18.94 9.20 -36.87
N GLY A 284 -18.99 10.52 -36.65
CA GLY A 284 -19.82 11.48 -37.40
C GLY A 284 -19.00 12.58 -38.05
#